data_AF-A0A7Y6AI76-F1
#
_entry.id   AF-A0A7Y6AI76-F1
#
_cell.length_a   1.000
_cell.length_b   1.000
_cell.length_c   1.000
_cell.angle_alpha   90.00
_cell.angle_beta   90.00
_cell.angle_gamma   90.00
#
_symmetry.space_group_name_H-M   'P 1'
#
loop_
_entity.id
_entity.type
_entity.pdbx_description
1 polymer ?
#
loop_
_entity_poly.entity_id
_entity_poly.type
_entity_poly.pdbx_seq_one_letter_code
_entity_poly.pdbx_strand_id
1 'polypeptide(L)'
;GARTPARRGVPDSPVIAAARKRLAPAVAAVRERGWALETTDHLRDRLSELVHDLEIELGTGDWDAAGHATALRRAMAEVGQAFDLADALPAAIDPDATYRPSSINAPVFDADGTAAVVLCLIDHTGPLPGAEVLALGDHLRETARQVTAALHGHPPTTPGQRSAGG
;
A
#
# COMPACT_ATOMS: atom_id res chain seq x y z
N GLY A 1 -19.20 -27.63 -22.14
CA GLY A 1 -19.50 -27.01 -20.83
C GLY A 1 -18.35 -27.24 -19.88
N ALA A 2 -17.47 -26.26 -19.74
CA ALA A 2 -16.35 -26.32 -18.79
C ALA A 2 -16.70 -25.46 -17.57
N ARG A 3 -16.68 -26.06 -16.38
CA ARG A 3 -16.90 -25.35 -15.11
C ARG A 3 -15.63 -24.60 -14.74
N THR A 4 -15.75 -23.29 -14.57
CA THR A 4 -14.75 -22.44 -13.93
C THR A 4 -14.48 -22.95 -12.51
N PRO A 5 -13.24 -23.21 -12.09
CA PRO A 5 -12.96 -23.54 -10.71
C PRO A 5 -13.29 -22.32 -9.84
N ALA A 6 -14.22 -22.51 -8.89
CA ALA A 6 -14.51 -21.50 -7.88
C ALA A 6 -13.21 -21.11 -7.18
N ARG A 7 -12.86 -19.81 -7.20
CA ARG A 7 -11.77 -19.26 -6.39
C ARG A 7 -12.04 -19.68 -4.95
N ARG A 8 -11.23 -20.61 -4.45
CA ARG A 8 -11.30 -21.11 -3.08
C ARG A 8 -11.10 -19.89 -2.18
N GLY A 9 -12.18 -19.42 -1.55
CA GLY A 9 -12.14 -18.25 -0.68
C GLY A 9 -11.06 -18.46 0.38
N VAL A 10 -10.16 -17.49 0.52
CA VAL A 10 -9.28 -17.43 1.68
C VAL A 10 -10.20 -17.41 2.91
N PRO A 11 -10.03 -18.30 3.90
CA PRO A 11 -10.91 -18.32 5.07
C PRO A 11 -11.00 -16.93 5.70
N ASP A 12 -12.16 -16.61 6.27
CA ASP A 12 -12.43 -15.38 7.02
C ASP A 12 -11.54 -15.35 8.28
N SER A 13 -10.27 -15.06 8.08
CA SER A 13 -9.34 -14.79 9.16
C SER A 13 -9.70 -13.43 9.74
N PRO A 14 -9.90 -13.31 11.06
CA PRO A 14 -10.14 -12.02 11.70
C PRO A 14 -9.00 -11.03 11.42
N VAL A 15 -7.77 -11.54 11.20
CA VAL A 15 -6.61 -10.74 10.78
C VAL A 15 -6.81 -10.16 9.38
N ILE A 16 -7.29 -10.97 8.43
CA ILE A 16 -7.56 -10.51 7.05
C ILE A 16 -8.72 -9.51 7.04
N ALA A 17 -9.76 -9.75 7.83
CA ALA A 17 -10.90 -8.82 7.94
C ALA A 17 -10.46 -7.47 8.53
N ALA A 18 -9.65 -7.49 9.59
CA ALA A 18 -9.10 -6.27 10.18
C ALA A 18 -8.18 -5.52 9.19
N ALA A 19 -7.31 -6.24 8.48
CA ALA A 19 -6.45 -5.65 7.44
C ALA A 19 -7.26 -5.00 6.31
N ARG A 20 -8.33 -5.66 5.82
CA ARG A 20 -9.23 -5.06 4.81
C ARG A 20 -9.89 -3.79 5.30
N LYS A 21 -10.36 -3.77 6.56
CA LYS A 21 -10.97 -2.57 7.15
C LYS A 21 -9.96 -1.42 7.23
N ARG A 22 -8.71 -1.70 7.60
CA ARG A 22 -7.63 -0.69 7.67
C ARG A 22 -7.23 -0.17 6.30
N LEU A 23 -7.13 -1.03 5.29
CA LEU A 23 -6.72 -0.66 3.94
C LEU A 23 -7.84 -0.02 3.09
N ALA A 24 -9.10 -0.09 3.52
CA ALA A 24 -10.23 0.38 2.73
C ALA A 24 -10.09 1.84 2.24
N PRO A 25 -9.64 2.82 3.06
CA PRO A 25 -9.44 4.20 2.59
C PRO A 25 -8.34 4.29 1.52
N ALA A 26 -7.22 3.60 1.71
CA ALA A 26 -6.12 3.57 0.76
C ALA A 26 -6.54 2.96 -0.59
N VAL A 27 -7.26 1.84 -0.55
CA VAL A 27 -7.80 1.20 -1.76
C VAL A 27 -8.82 2.09 -2.47
N ALA A 28 -9.67 2.79 -1.73
CA ALA A 28 -10.63 3.74 -2.30
C ALA A 28 -9.89 4.88 -3.03
N ALA A 29 -8.88 5.47 -2.38
CA ALA A 29 -8.06 6.52 -2.98
C ALA A 29 -7.31 6.05 -4.22
N VAL A 30 -6.73 4.83 -4.20
CA VAL A 30 -6.08 4.22 -5.38
C VAL A 30 -7.06 4.06 -6.54
N ARG A 31 -8.29 3.62 -6.27
CA ARG A 31 -9.33 3.49 -7.31
C ARG A 31 -9.74 4.82 -7.90
N GLU A 32 -9.84 5.85 -7.07
CA GLU A 32 -10.20 7.19 -7.50
C GLU A 32 -9.09 7.84 -8.34
N ARG A 33 -7.85 7.83 -7.83
CA ARG A 33 -6.71 8.47 -8.51
C ARG A 33 -6.11 7.64 -9.63
N GLY A 34 -6.36 6.33 -9.66
CA GLY A 34 -5.92 5.41 -10.73
C GLY A 34 -4.49 4.88 -10.59
N TRP A 35 -3.82 5.10 -9.47
CA TRP A 35 -2.47 4.62 -9.20
C TRP A 35 -2.19 4.50 -7.69
N ALA A 36 -1.17 3.75 -7.31
CA ALA A 36 -0.73 3.51 -5.94
C ALA A 36 0.67 4.07 -5.72
N LEU A 37 0.91 4.62 -4.52
CA LEU A 37 2.23 4.98 -4.01
C LEU A 37 2.58 3.99 -2.92
N GLU A 38 3.73 3.34 -3.01
CA GLU A 38 4.30 2.56 -1.92
C GLU A 38 5.49 3.32 -1.32
N THR A 39 5.61 3.35 0.01
CA THR A 39 6.68 4.06 0.72
C THR A 39 7.46 3.14 1.66
N THR A 40 8.78 3.35 1.77
CA THR A 40 9.67 2.46 2.57
C THR A 40 10.07 3.05 3.93
N ASP A 41 10.05 4.37 4.07
CA ASP A 41 10.78 5.07 5.14
C ASP A 41 10.25 4.81 6.54
N HIS A 42 8.93 4.88 6.72
CA HIS A 42 8.35 4.83 8.07
C HIS A 42 8.65 3.51 8.78
N LEU A 43 8.82 2.41 8.06
CA LEU A 43 9.07 1.12 8.70
C LEU A 43 10.50 0.97 9.20
N ARG A 44 11.48 1.32 8.35
CA ARG A 44 12.90 1.13 8.68
C ARG A 44 13.35 2.11 9.74
N ASP A 45 12.94 3.36 9.63
CA ASP A 45 13.32 4.41 10.58
C ASP A 45 12.69 4.13 11.95
N ARG A 46 11.39 3.76 12.00
CA ARG A 46 10.73 3.36 13.25
C ARG A 46 11.33 2.12 13.88
N LEU A 47 11.67 1.11 13.08
CA LEU A 47 12.31 -0.09 13.63
C LEU A 47 13.69 0.26 14.22
N SER A 48 14.44 1.15 13.56
CA SER A 48 15.74 1.60 14.06
C SER A 48 15.60 2.43 15.34
N GLU A 49 14.61 3.32 15.43
CA GLU A 49 14.25 4.05 16.65
C GLU A 49 13.89 3.09 17.80
N LEU A 50 13.00 2.13 17.55
CA LEU A 50 12.56 1.15 18.57
C LEU A 50 13.72 0.28 19.08
N VAL A 51 14.62 -0.13 18.17
CA VAL A 51 15.83 -0.88 18.56
C VAL A 51 16.74 0.00 19.42
N HIS A 52 16.94 1.26 19.03
CA HIS A 52 17.76 2.19 19.79
C HIS A 52 17.19 2.48 21.19
N ASP A 53 15.88 2.71 21.29
CA ASP A 53 15.20 2.93 22.56
C ASP A 53 15.31 1.70 23.47
N LEU A 54 15.15 0.50 22.90
CA LEU A 54 15.34 -0.76 23.62
C LEU A 54 16.79 -0.94 24.10
N GLU A 55 17.78 -0.60 23.28
CA GLU A 55 19.20 -0.63 23.66
C GLU A 55 19.51 0.33 24.82
N ILE A 56 18.92 1.52 24.83
CA ILE A 56 19.02 2.47 25.94
C ILE A 56 18.35 1.91 27.21
N GLU A 57 17.14 1.36 27.08
CA GLU A 57 16.38 0.80 28.20
C GLU A 57 17.13 -0.40 28.83
N LEU A 58 17.69 -1.28 27.99
CA LEU A 58 18.47 -2.45 28.42
C LEU A 58 19.86 -2.08 28.95
N GLY A 59 20.48 -0.99 28.47
CA GLY A 59 21.80 -0.54 28.89
C GLY A 59 21.88 0.19 30.23
N THR A 60 20.73 0.48 30.86
CA THR A 60 20.64 1.41 32.01
C THR A 60 20.32 0.78 33.38
N GLY A 61 20.25 -0.55 33.53
CA GLY A 61 19.88 -1.16 34.82
C GLY A 61 20.22 -2.64 35.01
N ASP A 62 20.23 -3.06 36.28
CA ASP A 62 20.38 -4.45 36.72
C ASP A 62 19.00 -5.14 36.58
N TRP A 63 18.68 -5.57 35.36
CA TRP A 63 17.36 -6.11 35.01
C TRP A 63 17.23 -7.59 35.34
N ASP A 64 16.12 -7.98 35.99
CA ASP A 64 15.75 -9.38 36.08
C ASP A 64 15.14 -9.90 34.76
N ALA A 65 14.94 -11.22 34.66
CA ALA A 65 14.38 -11.84 33.46
C ALA A 65 12.93 -11.38 33.14
N ALA A 66 12.17 -10.91 34.15
CA ALA A 66 10.81 -10.46 33.99
C ALA A 66 10.74 -9.04 33.39
N GLY A 67 11.67 -8.16 33.77
CA GLY A 67 11.87 -6.85 33.16
C GLY A 67 12.21 -6.94 31.67
N HIS A 68 13.17 -7.79 31.32
CA HIS A 68 13.53 -8.06 29.91
C HIS A 68 12.35 -8.56 29.07
N ALA A 69 11.57 -9.51 29.59
CA ALA A 69 10.42 -10.06 28.88
C ALA A 69 9.31 -9.02 28.68
N THR A 70 9.19 -8.05 29.59
CA THR A 70 8.19 -6.97 29.49
C THR A 70 8.61 -5.93 28.45
N ALA A 71 9.87 -5.51 28.45
CA ALA A 71 10.43 -4.61 27.45
C ALA A 71 10.32 -5.21 26.03
N LEU A 72 10.68 -6.49 25.86
CA LEU A 72 10.56 -7.18 24.58
C LEU A 72 9.11 -7.27 24.10
N ARG A 73 8.14 -7.59 24.97
CA ARG A 73 6.72 -7.63 24.59
C ARG A 73 6.19 -6.28 24.16
N ARG A 74 6.62 -5.21 24.84
CA ARG A 74 6.28 -3.83 24.48
C ARG A 74 6.86 -3.46 23.12
N ALA A 75 8.15 -3.70 22.90
CA ALA A 75 8.79 -3.46 21.61
C ALA A 75 8.10 -4.25 20.48
N MET A 76 7.75 -5.52 20.71
CA MET A 76 6.99 -6.32 19.74
C MET A 76 5.58 -5.78 19.47
N ALA A 77 4.91 -5.24 20.48
CA ALA A 77 3.60 -4.60 20.32
C ALA A 77 3.70 -3.28 19.55
N GLU A 78 4.73 -2.48 19.81
CA GLU A 78 5.03 -1.21 19.13
C GLU A 78 5.46 -1.45 17.68
N VAL A 79 6.28 -2.47 17.41
CA VAL A 79 6.53 -3.02 16.07
C VAL A 79 5.19 -3.39 15.42
N GLY A 80 4.34 -4.17 16.08
CA GLY A 80 3.03 -4.53 15.54
C GLY A 80 2.11 -3.33 15.20
N GLN A 81 2.32 -2.17 15.84
CA GLN A 81 1.61 -0.91 15.52
C GLN A 81 2.32 -0.08 14.44
N ALA A 82 3.65 -0.05 14.44
CA ALA A 82 4.49 0.65 13.46
C ALA A 82 4.45 -0.01 12.08
N PHE A 83 4.15 -1.31 12.02
CA PHE A 83 3.77 -2.02 10.81
C PHE A 83 2.30 -1.70 10.43
N ASP A 84 1.91 -0.41 10.39
CA ASP A 84 0.66 -0.04 9.75
C ASP A 84 0.85 -0.10 8.25
N LEU A 85 0.31 -1.16 7.64
CA LEU A 85 0.29 -1.30 6.19
C LEU A 85 -0.42 -0.10 5.51
N ALA A 86 -1.23 0.67 6.25
CA ALA A 86 -1.79 1.94 5.77
C ALA A 86 -0.72 3.03 5.57
N ASP A 87 0.36 3.03 6.36
CA ASP A 87 1.47 3.99 6.21
C ASP A 87 2.32 3.65 4.98
N ALA A 88 2.33 2.38 4.56
CA ALA A 88 2.99 1.94 3.34
C ALA A 88 2.19 2.26 2.06
N LEU A 89 0.89 2.58 2.18
CA LEU A 89 0.00 2.88 1.06
C LEU A 89 -0.87 4.12 1.40
N PRO A 90 -0.30 5.33 1.32
CA PRO A 90 -1.01 6.54 1.74
C PRO A 90 -2.30 6.76 0.95
N ALA A 91 -3.39 6.99 1.68
CA ALA A 91 -4.69 7.36 1.11
C ALA A 91 -4.67 8.79 0.54
N ALA A 92 -3.96 9.71 1.20
CA ALA A 92 -3.78 11.09 0.76
C ALA A 92 -2.27 11.39 0.62
N ILE A 93 -1.94 12.21 -0.38
CA ILE A 93 -0.59 12.69 -0.62
C ILE A 93 -0.62 14.20 -0.42
N ASP A 94 0.11 14.68 0.57
CA ASP A 94 0.30 16.09 0.84
C ASP A 94 1.34 16.64 -0.16
N PRO A 95 0.99 17.62 -1.01
CA PRO A 95 1.92 18.15 -2.01
C PRO A 95 3.19 18.77 -1.41
N ASP A 96 3.14 19.24 -0.17
CA ASP A 96 4.23 19.92 0.52
C ASP A 96 5.07 18.96 1.38
N ALA A 97 4.59 17.74 1.61
CA ALA A 97 5.32 16.72 2.36
C ALA A 97 6.41 16.05 1.50
N THR A 98 7.38 15.43 2.16
CA THR A 98 8.45 14.67 1.50
C THR A 98 8.17 13.17 1.62
N TYR A 99 8.31 12.45 0.51
CA TYR A 99 8.09 11.02 0.40
C TYR A 99 9.34 10.31 -0.13
N ARG A 100 9.56 9.06 0.27
CA ARG A 100 10.48 8.16 -0.44
C ARG A 100 9.71 6.98 -1.03
N PRO A 101 9.30 7.11 -2.30
CA PRO A 101 8.61 6.02 -2.98
C PRO A 101 9.50 4.79 -3.09
N SER A 102 9.01 3.62 -2.67
CA SER A 102 9.56 2.34 -3.16
C SER A 102 9.09 2.07 -4.59
N SER A 103 7.84 2.40 -4.89
CA SER A 103 7.26 2.27 -6.22
C SER A 103 6.03 3.15 -6.39
N ILE A 104 5.76 3.54 -7.63
CA ILE A 104 4.47 4.09 -8.06
C ILE A 104 3.89 3.13 -9.08
N ASN A 105 2.65 2.67 -8.88
CA ASN A 105 2.06 1.57 -9.65
C ASN A 105 0.72 1.97 -10.28
N ALA A 106 0.51 1.68 -11.56
CA ALA A 106 -0.78 1.89 -12.23
C ALA A 106 -1.25 0.61 -12.94
N PRO A 107 -2.53 0.22 -12.80
CA PRO A 107 -3.07 -0.96 -13.45
C PRO A 107 -3.32 -0.70 -14.94
N VAL A 108 -3.07 -1.72 -15.76
CA VAL A 108 -3.49 -1.80 -17.15
C VAL A 108 -4.54 -2.89 -17.25
N PHE A 109 -5.62 -2.60 -17.97
CA PHE A 109 -6.77 -3.50 -18.06
C PHE A 109 -6.84 -4.18 -19.43
N ASP A 110 -7.35 -5.41 -19.44
CA ASP A 110 -7.72 -6.12 -20.67
C ASP A 110 -9.15 -5.78 -21.12
N ALA A 111 -9.57 -6.43 -22.21
CA ALA A 111 -10.88 -6.29 -22.82
C ALA A 111 -12.05 -6.74 -21.93
N ASP A 112 -11.80 -7.46 -20.83
CA ASP A 112 -12.82 -7.85 -19.84
C ASP A 112 -12.85 -6.91 -18.63
N GLY A 113 -12.00 -5.88 -18.64
CA GLY A 113 -11.81 -4.97 -17.51
C GLY A 113 -11.08 -5.58 -16.32
N THR A 114 -10.36 -6.68 -16.55
CA THR A 114 -9.49 -7.30 -15.55
C THR A 114 -8.11 -6.66 -15.63
N ALA A 115 -7.49 -6.43 -14.46
CA ALA A 115 -6.11 -5.97 -14.42
C ALA A 115 -5.19 -7.05 -15.02
N ALA A 116 -4.62 -6.77 -16.18
CA ALA A 116 -3.83 -7.71 -16.96
C ALA A 116 -2.33 -7.55 -16.70
N VAL A 117 -1.86 -6.31 -16.58
CA VAL A 117 -0.49 -5.97 -16.18
C VAL A 117 -0.50 -4.76 -15.24
N VAL A 118 0.59 -4.57 -14.48
CA VAL A 118 0.81 -3.39 -13.66
C VAL A 118 2.05 -2.67 -14.19
N LEU A 119 1.93 -1.39 -14.50
CA LEU A 119 3.09 -0.55 -14.78
C LEU A 119 3.66 -0.04 -13.47
N CYS A 120 4.93 -0.32 -13.22
CA CYS A 120 5.64 0.09 -12.02
C CYS A 120 6.73 1.08 -12.40
N LEU A 121 6.67 2.28 -11.82
CA LEU A 121 7.82 3.17 -11.74
C LEU A 121 8.61 2.78 -10.48
N ILE A 122 9.75 2.13 -10.70
CA ILE A 122 10.72 1.73 -9.68
C ILE A 122 11.99 2.54 -9.99
N ASP A 123 12.86 2.76 -8.99
CA ASP A 123 14.21 3.36 -9.12
C ASP A 123 14.36 4.84 -8.72
N HIS A 124 13.40 5.39 -7.95
CA HIS A 124 13.66 6.67 -7.29
C HIS A 124 14.21 6.46 -5.88
N THR A 125 15.53 6.61 -5.73
CA THR A 125 16.26 6.36 -4.47
C THR A 125 16.28 7.57 -3.52
N GLY A 126 15.77 8.72 -3.97
CA GLY A 126 15.76 9.99 -3.22
C GLY A 126 14.40 10.38 -2.63
N PRO A 127 14.39 11.30 -1.64
CA PRO A 127 13.16 11.95 -1.21
C PRO A 127 12.61 12.85 -2.31
N LEU A 128 11.29 12.79 -2.52
CA LEU A 128 10.52 13.59 -3.46
C LEU A 128 9.47 14.43 -2.72
N PRO A 129 9.26 15.69 -3.12
CA PRO A 129 8.07 16.44 -2.73
C PRO A 129 6.80 15.72 -3.20
N GLY A 130 5.72 15.79 -2.42
CA GLY A 130 4.46 15.16 -2.76
C GLY A 130 3.89 15.66 -4.09
N ALA A 131 4.11 16.93 -4.42
CA ALA A 131 3.74 17.49 -5.73
C ALA A 131 4.40 16.74 -6.91
N GLU A 132 5.66 16.32 -6.75
CA GLU A 132 6.37 15.56 -7.79
C GLU A 132 5.85 14.12 -7.86
N VAL A 133 5.55 13.51 -6.70
CA VAL A 133 4.91 12.18 -6.64
C VAL A 133 3.55 12.19 -7.34
N LEU A 134 2.74 13.23 -7.11
CA LEU A 134 1.45 13.41 -7.78
C LEU A 134 1.63 13.52 -9.30
N ALA A 135 2.58 14.33 -9.77
CA ALA A 135 2.87 14.49 -11.19
C ALA A 135 3.34 13.18 -11.85
N LEU A 136 4.23 12.44 -11.21
CA LEU A 136 4.69 11.13 -11.67
C LEU A 136 3.55 10.11 -11.72
N GLY A 137 2.71 10.08 -10.69
CA GLY A 137 1.54 9.21 -10.63
C GLY A 137 0.54 9.49 -11.75
N ASP A 138 0.25 10.76 -12.04
CA ASP A 138 -0.62 11.15 -13.15
C ASP A 138 -0.04 10.78 -14.51
N HIS A 139 1.28 10.96 -14.69
CA HIS A 139 1.96 10.54 -15.91
C HIS A 139 1.91 9.02 -16.11
N LEU A 140 2.11 8.26 -15.03
CA LEU A 140 2.03 6.80 -15.05
C LEU A 140 0.61 6.32 -15.35
N ARG A 141 -0.41 6.95 -14.76
CA ARG A 141 -1.83 6.66 -15.06
C ARG A 141 -2.15 6.89 -16.53
N GLU A 142 -1.70 8.01 -17.10
CA GLU A 142 -1.94 8.30 -18.51
C GLU A 142 -1.23 7.27 -19.42
N THR A 143 -0.01 6.87 -19.06
CA THR A 143 0.71 5.80 -19.76
C THR A 143 -0.06 4.47 -19.67
N ALA A 144 -0.56 4.11 -18.48
CA ALA A 144 -1.36 2.90 -18.28
C ALA A 144 -2.67 2.93 -19.09
N ARG A 145 -3.29 4.11 -19.24
CA ARG A 145 -4.47 4.32 -20.10
C ARG A 145 -4.15 4.06 -21.56
N GLN A 146 -3.00 4.54 -22.05
CA GLN A 146 -2.56 4.31 -23.43
C GLN A 146 -2.28 2.82 -23.69
N VAL A 147 -1.62 2.13 -22.76
CA VAL A 147 -1.39 0.68 -22.88
C VAL A 147 -2.72 -0.09 -22.81
N THR A 148 -3.64 0.30 -21.92
CA THR A 148 -4.98 -0.28 -21.85
C THR A 148 -5.71 -0.15 -23.19
N ALA A 149 -5.69 1.02 -23.82
CA ALA A 149 -6.28 1.23 -25.14
C ALA A 149 -5.62 0.37 -26.23
N ALA A 150 -4.29 0.23 -26.20
CA ALA A 150 -3.55 -0.63 -27.13
C ALA A 150 -3.90 -2.13 -26.99
N LEU A 151 -4.33 -2.56 -25.80
CA LEU A 151 -4.84 -3.91 -25.54
C LEU A 151 -6.36 -4.06 -25.82
N HIS A 152 -7.00 -3.02 -26.37
CA HIS A 152 -8.46 -2.93 -26.49
C HIS A 152 -9.19 -3.11 -25.15
N GLY A 153 -8.51 -2.80 -24.06
CA GLY A 153 -9.00 -2.92 -22.71
C GLY A 153 -9.79 -1.71 -22.23
N HIS A 154 -10.41 -1.86 -21.07
CA HIS A 154 -11.16 -0.79 -20.42
C HIS A 154 -11.09 -0.93 -18.90
N PRO A 155 -11.15 0.15 -18.11
CA PRO A 155 -11.24 0.03 -16.65
C PRO A 155 -12.52 -0.71 -16.23
N PRO A 156 -12.52 -1.42 -15.10
CA PRO A 156 -13.72 -2.10 -14.60
C PRO A 156 -14.83 -1.08 -14.36
N THR A 157 -16.01 -1.31 -14.95
CA THR A 157 -17.19 -0.52 -14.66
C THR A 157 -17.63 -0.75 -13.22
N THR A 158 -17.72 0.33 -12.43
CA THR A 158 -18.24 0.24 -11.06
C THR A 158 -19.68 -0.30 -11.11
N PRO A 159 -20.05 -1.30 -10.27
CA PRO A 159 -21.43 -1.74 -10.16
C PRO A 159 -22.33 -0.57 -9.77
N GLY A 160 -23.10 -0.04 -10.73
CA GLY A 160 -23.92 1.17 -10.56
C GLY A 160 -23.99 2.05 -11.82
N GLN A 161 -23.00 1.97 -12.72
CA GLN A 161 -23.07 2.61 -14.03
C GLN A 161 -23.50 1.58 -15.09
N ARG A 162 -24.77 1.18 -15.07
CA ARG A 162 -25.40 0.67 -16.30
C ARG A 162 -25.82 1.90 -17.10
N SER A 163 -25.35 1.98 -18.35
CA SER A 163 -25.76 3.00 -19.30
C SER A 163 -27.28 3.11 -19.32
N ALA A 164 -27.79 4.28 -18.92
CA ALA A 164 -29.08 4.75 -19.39
C ALA A 164 -28.91 5.00 -20.89
N GLY A 165 -29.22 4.00 -21.70
CA GLY A 165 -29.22 4.07 -23.15
C GLY A 165 -30.26 3.09 -23.66
N GLY A 166 -31.48 3.60 -23.80
CA GLY A 166 -32.57 2.95 -24.53
C GLY A 166 -32.43 3.14 -26.03
#